data_AF-A0A2N0NEH2-F1
#
_entry.id   AF-A0A2N0NEH2-F1
#
_cell.length_a   1.000
_cell.length_b   1.000
_cell.length_c   1.000
_cell.angle_alpha   90.00
_cell.angle_beta   90.00
_cell.angle_gamma   90.00
#
_symmetry.space_group_name_H-M   'P 1'
#
loop_
_entity.id
_entity.type
_entity.pdbx_description
1 polymer ?
#
loop_
_entity_poly.entity_id
_entity_poly.type
_entity_poly.pdbx_seq_one_letter_code
_entity_poly.pdbx_strand_id
1 'polypeptide(L)'
;MVCFFNDLLKKKEFEQQIKGQIEQTMKTIKVHFEFFKSRLGGKWDWTSLMGPDKIKVLQHFPITQFILGKRGEDIEKLWRDFYELYVILRKPILTNSEIDNFEIKDIMPYMHVFSKHIPEFLRNLKEKNLSLRLFSTSSIEKKNHNQVRLFFGGTTMGGGIKGKSVVHDIMEFENRQLYYLINNTPQEIQMRNINAEDKENQDSYSPQPNDRHSF
;
A
#
# COMPACT_ATOMS: atom_id res chain seq x y z
N MET A 1 11.67 5.88 -9.36
CA MET A 1 10.44 6.44 -9.99
C MET A 1 10.34 7.96 -9.84
N VAL A 2 10.49 8.54 -8.64
CA VAL A 2 10.40 10.01 -8.44
C VAL A 2 11.33 10.78 -9.39
N CYS A 3 12.60 10.37 -9.51
CA CYS A 3 13.55 11.02 -10.43
C CYS A 3 13.13 10.90 -11.91
N PHE A 4 12.50 9.80 -12.30
CA PHE A 4 12.02 9.59 -13.67
C PHE A 4 10.91 10.60 -14.02
N PHE A 5 9.90 10.74 -13.16
CA PHE A 5 8.83 11.71 -13.40
C PHE A 5 9.34 13.16 -13.34
N ASN A 6 10.23 13.48 -12.41
CA ASN A 6 10.85 14.81 -12.35
C ASN A 6 11.63 15.16 -13.62
N ASP A 7 12.32 14.20 -14.23
CA ASP A 7 13.03 14.43 -15.49
C ASP A 7 12.06 14.63 -16.67
N LEU A 8 10.92 13.93 -16.66
CA LEU A 8 9.89 14.11 -17.69
C LEU A 8 9.17 15.47 -17.58
N LEU A 9 8.93 15.96 -16.36
CA LEU A 9 8.32 17.27 -16.12
C LEU A 9 9.16 18.44 -16.67
N LYS A 10 10.47 18.25 -16.87
CA LYS A 10 11.36 19.26 -17.44
C LYS A 10 11.26 19.36 -18.97
N LYS A 11 10.61 18.40 -19.64
CA LYS A 11 10.48 18.39 -21.10
C LYS A 11 9.40 19.38 -21.55
N LYS A 12 9.69 20.16 -22.60
CA LYS A 12 8.75 21.16 -23.15
C LYS A 12 7.42 20.55 -23.63
N GLU A 13 7.49 19.33 -24.15
CA GLU A 13 6.35 18.57 -24.70
C GLU A 13 5.54 17.83 -23.60
N PHE A 14 5.85 18.07 -22.32
CA PHE A 14 5.25 17.34 -21.21
C PHE A 14 3.71 17.45 -21.20
N GLU A 15 3.19 18.68 -21.16
CA GLU A 15 1.75 18.91 -21.03
C GLU A 15 0.98 18.48 -22.29
N GLN A 16 1.58 18.63 -23.47
CA GLN A 16 0.91 18.43 -24.76
C GLN A 16 0.84 16.97 -25.19
N GLN A 17 1.87 16.17 -24.88
CA GLN A 17 2.01 14.82 -25.44
C GLN A 17 2.38 13.78 -24.38
N ILE A 18 3.44 14.02 -23.60
CA ILE A 18 4.03 12.99 -22.73
C ILE A 18 3.07 12.63 -21.59
N LYS A 19 2.37 13.61 -21.00
CA LYS A 19 1.39 13.41 -19.92
C LYS A 19 0.36 12.34 -20.30
N GLY A 20 -0.36 12.54 -21.41
CA GLY A 20 -1.44 11.64 -21.85
C GLY A 20 -0.94 10.25 -22.19
N GLN A 21 0.25 10.14 -22.80
CA GLN A 21 0.86 8.84 -23.11
C GLN A 21 1.22 8.05 -21.84
N ILE A 22 1.78 8.70 -20.82
CA ILE A 22 2.11 8.05 -19.55
C ILE A 22 0.85 7.59 -18.83
N GLU A 23 -0.16 8.46 -18.70
CA GLU A 23 -1.42 8.13 -18.03
C GLU A 23 -2.11 6.93 -18.72
N GLN A 24 -2.13 6.90 -20.06
CA GLN A 24 -2.68 5.78 -20.83
C GLN A 24 -1.86 4.49 -20.65
N THR A 25 -0.53 4.59 -20.58
CA THR A 25 0.35 3.45 -20.35
C THR A 25 0.15 2.88 -18.95
N MET A 26 0.03 3.73 -17.94
CA MET A 26 -0.28 3.33 -16.56
C MET A 26 -1.65 2.63 -16.46
N LYS A 27 -2.66 3.18 -17.15
CA LYS A 27 -3.99 2.56 -17.25
C LYS A 27 -3.92 1.16 -17.89
N THR A 28 -3.10 1.00 -18.93
CA THR A 28 -2.91 -0.29 -19.62
C THR A 28 -2.33 -1.36 -18.68
N ILE A 29 -1.40 -0.98 -17.79
CA ILE A 29 -0.85 -1.88 -16.77
C ILE A 29 -1.72 -1.97 -15.51
N LYS A 30 -2.97 -1.48 -15.56
CA LYS A 30 -3.96 -1.50 -14.46
C LYS A 30 -3.46 -0.77 -13.21
N VAL A 31 -2.85 0.40 -13.40
CA VAL A 31 -2.43 1.33 -12.35
C VAL A 31 -3.20 2.64 -12.53
N HIS A 32 -3.87 3.10 -11.48
CA HIS A 32 -4.51 4.41 -11.47
C HIS A 32 -3.43 5.47 -11.23
N PHE A 33 -3.20 6.34 -12.21
CA PHE A 33 -2.14 7.34 -12.15
C PHE A 33 -2.50 8.55 -13.00
N GLU A 34 -2.41 9.74 -12.42
CA GLU A 34 -2.69 11.00 -13.08
C GLU A 34 -1.70 12.08 -12.63
N PHE A 35 -1.37 12.99 -13.55
CA PHE A 35 -0.68 14.24 -13.23
C PHE A 35 -1.68 15.36 -13.00
N PHE A 36 -1.45 16.16 -11.97
CA PHE A 36 -2.31 17.30 -11.61
C PHE A 36 -1.48 18.51 -11.19
N LYS A 37 -2.04 19.71 -11.31
CA LYS A 37 -1.41 20.94 -10.82
C LYS A 37 -1.84 21.20 -9.38
N SER A 38 -0.88 21.50 -8.51
CA SER A 38 -1.15 21.91 -7.13
C SER A 38 -1.91 23.24 -7.10
N ARG A 39 -2.94 23.32 -6.26
CA ARG A 39 -3.85 24.48 -6.14
C ARG A 39 -3.15 25.77 -5.70
N LEU A 40 -2.02 25.66 -5.00
CA LEU A 40 -1.34 26.80 -4.37
C LEU A 40 -0.16 27.35 -5.18
N GLY A 41 0.27 26.69 -6.26
CA GLY A 41 1.48 27.11 -6.97
C GLY A 41 1.61 26.67 -8.41
N GLY A 42 0.58 26.06 -9.01
CA GLY A 42 0.59 25.63 -10.41
C GLY A 42 1.63 24.54 -10.75
N LYS A 43 2.42 24.10 -9.75
CA LYS A 43 3.44 23.07 -9.90
C LYS A 43 2.77 21.73 -10.18
N TRP A 44 3.31 21.01 -11.14
CA TRP A 44 2.89 19.65 -11.45
C TRP A 44 3.25 18.70 -10.30
N ASP A 45 2.31 17.85 -9.99
CA ASP A 45 2.40 16.73 -9.07
C ASP A 45 1.69 15.52 -9.69
N TRP A 46 1.79 14.35 -9.05
CA TRP A 46 1.24 13.11 -9.57
C TRP A 46 0.67 12.21 -8.48
N THR A 47 -0.19 11.27 -8.88
CA THR A 47 -0.74 10.26 -7.96
C THR A 47 0.39 9.45 -7.32
N SER A 48 0.44 9.41 -5.99
CA SER A 48 1.41 8.57 -5.27
C SER A 48 1.17 7.09 -5.59
N LEU A 49 2.20 6.40 -6.06
CA LEU A 49 2.12 4.97 -6.35
C LEU A 49 2.17 4.18 -5.04
N MET A 50 1.20 3.29 -4.84
CA MET A 50 1.14 2.40 -3.68
C MET A 50 2.01 1.16 -3.89
N GLY A 51 2.27 0.38 -2.83
CA GLY A 51 3.14 -0.81 -2.89
C GLY A 51 2.86 -1.72 -4.10
N PRO A 52 1.62 -2.20 -4.31
CA PRO A 52 1.27 -3.05 -5.46
C PRO A 52 1.50 -2.36 -6.81
N ASP A 53 1.19 -1.06 -6.91
CA ASP A 53 1.31 -0.31 -8.16
C ASP A 53 2.77 -0.05 -8.51
N LYS A 54 3.63 0.23 -7.52
CA LYS A 54 5.09 0.31 -7.72
C LYS A 54 5.62 -0.97 -8.35
N ILE A 55 5.17 -2.14 -7.87
CA ILE A 55 5.61 -3.43 -8.42
C ILE A 55 5.18 -3.58 -9.87
N LYS A 56 3.92 -3.28 -10.22
CA LYS A 56 3.45 -3.31 -11.61
C LYS A 56 4.25 -2.37 -12.52
N VAL A 57 4.58 -1.18 -12.03
CA VAL A 57 5.38 -0.20 -12.77
C VAL A 57 6.80 -0.71 -13.02
N LEU A 58 7.46 -1.29 -12.00
CA LEU A 58 8.78 -1.90 -12.16
C LEU A 58 8.77 -3.06 -13.15
N GLN A 59 7.69 -3.82 -13.20
CA GLN A 59 7.57 -5.00 -14.06
C GLN A 59 7.23 -4.67 -15.51
N HIS A 60 6.30 -3.74 -15.74
CA HIS A 60 5.63 -3.61 -17.04
C HIS A 60 5.76 -2.24 -17.70
N PHE A 61 6.19 -1.19 -17.00
CA PHE A 61 6.24 0.14 -17.59
C PHE A 61 7.37 0.23 -18.64
N PRO A 62 7.08 0.64 -19.89
CA PRO A 62 8.06 0.66 -21.00
C PRO A 62 8.86 1.98 -21.00
N ILE A 63 9.97 2.02 -20.27
CA ILE A 63 10.80 3.23 -20.14
C ILE A 63 11.37 3.68 -21.49
N THR A 64 11.76 2.72 -22.33
CA THR A 64 12.31 2.95 -23.66
C THR A 64 11.39 3.75 -24.60
N GLN A 65 10.08 3.78 -24.34
CA GLN A 65 9.14 4.63 -25.09
C GLN A 65 9.27 6.13 -24.76
N PHE A 66 9.75 6.48 -23.57
CA PHE A 66 9.82 7.86 -23.07
C PHE A 66 11.24 8.43 -22.97
N ILE A 67 12.22 7.54 -22.85
CA ILE A 67 13.65 7.86 -22.83
C ILE A 67 14.29 7.02 -23.94
N LEU A 68 14.69 7.69 -25.02
CA LEU A 68 15.31 7.04 -26.17
C LEU A 68 16.80 6.79 -25.92
N GLY A 69 17.32 5.79 -26.65
CA GLY A 69 18.73 5.43 -26.65
C GLY A 69 19.17 4.65 -25.42
N LYS A 70 20.50 4.50 -25.29
CA LYS A 70 21.13 3.60 -24.33
C LYS A 70 20.70 3.85 -22.87
N ARG A 71 20.52 5.12 -22.51
CA ARG A 71 20.04 5.52 -21.18
C ARG A 71 18.67 4.92 -20.84
N GLY A 72 17.74 4.88 -21.80
CA GLY A 72 16.42 4.30 -21.60
C GLY A 72 16.46 2.80 -21.38
N GLU A 73 17.25 2.11 -22.22
CA GLU A 73 17.49 0.66 -22.11
C GLU A 73 18.10 0.30 -20.75
N ASP A 74 19.11 1.03 -20.31
CA ASP A 74 19.80 0.76 -19.04
C ASP A 74 18.88 1.00 -17.83
N ILE A 75 18.05 2.05 -17.86
CA ILE A 75 17.05 2.31 -16.81
C ILE A 75 15.98 1.21 -16.82
N GLU A 76 15.50 0.81 -17.99
CA GLU A 76 14.50 -0.25 -18.11
C GLU A 76 15.05 -1.57 -17.55
N LYS A 77 16.25 -1.96 -17.99
CA LYS A 77 16.95 -3.14 -17.48
C LYS A 77 17.12 -3.09 -15.97
N LEU A 78 17.53 -1.94 -15.43
CA LEU A 78 17.67 -1.74 -13.99
C LEU A 78 16.33 -1.99 -13.26
N TRP A 79 15.21 -1.50 -13.78
CA TRP A 79 13.89 -1.71 -13.17
C TRP A 79 13.48 -3.19 -13.21
N ARG A 80 13.76 -3.89 -14.32
CA ARG A 80 13.51 -5.35 -14.42
C ARG A 80 14.38 -6.13 -13.43
N ASP A 81 15.67 -5.81 -13.35
CA ASP A 81 16.61 -6.44 -12.42
C ASP A 81 16.15 -6.24 -10.96
N PHE A 82 15.65 -5.04 -10.60
CA PHE A 82 15.07 -4.77 -9.28
C PHE A 82 13.77 -5.53 -9.01
N TYR A 83 12.91 -5.69 -10.01
CA TYR A 83 11.69 -6.48 -9.89
C TYR A 83 12.00 -7.95 -9.60
N GLU A 84 12.90 -8.56 -10.39
CA GLU A 84 13.34 -9.95 -10.19
C GLU A 84 13.94 -10.16 -8.80
N LEU A 85 14.80 -9.24 -8.38
CA LEU A 85 15.37 -9.21 -7.04
C LEU A 85 14.27 -9.22 -5.96
N TYR A 86 13.28 -8.33 -6.09
CA TYR A 86 12.17 -8.25 -5.16
C TYR A 86 11.35 -9.56 -5.10
N VAL A 87 11.11 -10.21 -6.25
CA VAL A 87 10.42 -11.50 -6.33
C VAL A 87 11.19 -12.57 -5.57
N ILE A 88 12.51 -12.66 -5.80
CA ILE A 88 13.39 -13.62 -5.12
C ILE A 88 13.35 -13.43 -3.61
N LEU A 89 13.51 -12.20 -3.11
CA LEU A 89 13.52 -11.89 -1.67
C LEU A 89 12.20 -12.23 -0.96
N ARG A 90 11.10 -12.39 -1.70
CA ARG A 90 9.78 -12.77 -1.16
C ARG A 90 9.46 -14.25 -1.25
N LYS A 91 10.33 -15.06 -1.87
CA LYS A 91 10.13 -16.50 -1.95
C LYS A 91 10.16 -17.11 -0.53
N PRO A 92 9.31 -18.11 -0.26
CA PRO A 92 9.34 -18.81 1.03
C PRO A 92 10.61 -19.64 1.20
N ILE A 93 11.16 -20.15 0.09
CA ILE A 93 12.37 -20.98 0.06
C ILE A 93 13.26 -20.47 -1.09
N LEU A 94 14.55 -20.29 -0.81
CA LEU A 94 15.56 -19.85 -1.76
C LEU A 94 16.52 -20.98 -2.11
N THR A 95 16.84 -21.12 -3.39
CA THR A 95 17.86 -22.07 -3.86
C THR A 95 19.27 -21.50 -3.70
N ASN A 96 20.29 -22.36 -3.62
CA ASN A 96 21.68 -21.89 -3.49
C ASN A 96 22.11 -21.10 -4.72
N SER A 97 21.76 -21.58 -5.92
CA SER A 97 22.06 -20.86 -7.17
C SER A 97 21.45 -19.46 -7.21
N GLU A 98 20.23 -19.27 -6.68
CA GLU A 98 19.64 -17.94 -6.58
C GLU A 98 20.43 -17.03 -5.64
N ILE A 99 20.89 -17.55 -4.51
CA ILE A 99 21.70 -16.80 -3.52
C ILE A 99 23.07 -16.44 -4.10
N ASP A 100 23.73 -17.38 -4.77
CA ASP A 100 25.08 -17.19 -5.33
C ASP A 100 25.07 -16.13 -6.45
N ASN A 101 23.98 -16.02 -7.21
CA ASN A 101 23.80 -14.98 -8.23
C ASN A 101 23.77 -13.54 -7.67
N PHE A 102 23.52 -13.34 -6.36
CA PHE A 102 23.61 -12.02 -5.73
C PHE A 102 25.04 -11.58 -5.47
N GLU A 103 25.95 -12.52 -5.20
CA GLU A 103 27.32 -12.21 -4.79
C GLU A 103 28.20 -11.69 -5.95
N ILE A 104 27.77 -11.94 -7.20
CA ILE A 104 28.54 -11.75 -8.44
C ILE A 104 28.32 -10.37 -9.09
N LYS A 105 27.25 -9.62 -8.77
CA LYS A 105 27.02 -8.30 -9.40
C LYS A 105 27.76 -7.20 -8.62
N ASP A 106 28.61 -6.43 -9.30
CA ASP A 106 29.36 -5.28 -8.75
C ASP A 106 28.42 -4.16 -8.31
N ILE A 107 28.49 -3.71 -7.04
CA ILE A 107 27.56 -2.68 -6.58
C ILE A 107 28.06 -1.70 -5.49
N MET A 108 27.58 -0.45 -5.61
CA MET A 108 27.73 0.72 -4.72
C MET A 108 27.44 0.44 -3.23
N PRO A 109 27.86 1.27 -2.24
CA PRO A 109 27.82 0.95 -0.80
C PRO A 109 26.50 0.41 -0.22
N TYR A 110 25.33 0.98 -0.54
CA TYR A 110 24.04 0.39 -0.11
C TYR A 110 23.81 -0.96 -0.77
N MET A 111 24.19 -1.05 -2.03
CA MET A 111 24.08 -2.26 -2.80
C MET A 111 25.17 -3.29 -2.44
N HIS A 112 26.28 -2.89 -1.79
CA HIS A 112 27.26 -3.77 -1.16
C HIS A 112 26.66 -4.47 0.05
N VAL A 113 25.89 -3.75 0.87
CA VAL A 113 25.07 -4.39 1.92
C VAL A 113 24.09 -5.39 1.28
N PHE A 114 23.48 -5.03 0.15
CA PHE A 114 22.61 -5.95 -0.59
C PHE A 114 23.31 -7.11 -1.31
N SER A 115 24.57 -6.98 -1.75
CA SER A 115 25.26 -8.05 -2.50
C SER A 115 26.18 -8.90 -1.64
N LYS A 116 26.62 -8.41 -0.49
CA LYS A 116 27.49 -9.14 0.44
C LYS A 116 26.76 -9.60 1.69
N HIS A 117 26.01 -8.73 2.35
CA HIS A 117 25.36 -9.10 3.62
C HIS A 117 24.00 -9.78 3.45
N ILE A 118 23.20 -9.42 2.44
CA ILE A 118 21.92 -10.11 2.20
C ILE A 118 22.12 -11.58 1.84
N PRO A 119 23.05 -11.99 0.96
CA PRO A 119 23.27 -13.42 0.67
C PRO A 119 23.71 -14.21 1.91
N GLU A 120 24.66 -13.67 2.68
CA GLU A 120 25.09 -14.24 3.95
C GLU A 120 23.91 -14.38 4.93
N PHE A 121 23.07 -13.35 5.05
CA PHE A 121 21.88 -13.39 5.88
C PHE A 121 20.85 -14.41 5.38
N LEU A 122 20.64 -14.52 4.06
CA LEU A 122 19.76 -15.52 3.45
C LEU A 122 20.25 -16.95 3.68
N ARG A 123 21.58 -17.20 3.64
CA ARG A 123 22.17 -18.49 3.99
C ARG A 123 21.88 -18.84 5.46
N ASN A 124 22.12 -17.91 6.38
CA ASN A 124 21.83 -18.08 7.80
C ASN A 124 20.34 -18.34 8.08
N LEU A 125 19.43 -17.67 7.36
CA LEU A 125 17.99 -17.91 7.48
C LEU A 125 17.60 -19.27 6.92
N LYS A 126 18.18 -19.67 5.78
CA LYS A 126 17.94 -20.96 5.16
C LYS A 126 18.34 -22.12 6.07
N GLU A 127 19.49 -22.05 6.73
CA GLU A 127 19.93 -23.07 7.71
C GLU A 127 18.91 -23.26 8.84
N LYS A 128 18.20 -22.20 9.21
CA LYS A 128 17.17 -22.21 10.25
C LYS A 128 15.76 -22.53 9.71
N ASN A 129 15.62 -22.87 8.43
CA ASN A 129 14.33 -23.01 7.74
C ASN A 129 13.43 -21.76 7.88
N LEU A 130 14.04 -20.57 7.93
CA LEU A 130 13.36 -19.29 7.99
C LEU A 130 13.46 -18.56 6.64
N SER A 131 12.52 -17.65 6.39
CA SER A 131 12.49 -16.82 5.18
C SER A 131 12.61 -15.34 5.54
N LEU A 132 13.22 -14.56 4.64
CA LEU A 132 13.32 -13.11 4.83
C LEU A 132 11.94 -12.43 4.91
N ARG A 133 10.93 -13.05 4.29
CA ARG A 133 9.53 -12.60 4.36
C ARG A 133 9.02 -12.47 5.80
N LEU A 134 9.50 -13.30 6.74
CA LEU A 134 9.07 -13.24 8.14
C LEU A 134 9.45 -11.91 8.81
N PHE A 135 10.54 -11.29 8.37
CA PHE A 135 11.01 -9.99 8.88
C PHE A 135 10.40 -8.80 8.13
N SER A 136 9.43 -9.04 7.25
CA SER A 136 8.73 -7.96 6.53
C SER A 136 7.75 -7.24 7.45
N THR A 137 7.77 -5.90 7.40
CA THR A 137 6.80 -5.03 8.09
C THR A 137 5.44 -4.94 7.38
N SER A 138 5.26 -5.58 6.22
CA SER A 138 4.03 -5.48 5.41
C SER A 138 2.77 -5.94 6.15
N SER A 139 2.89 -6.93 7.03
CA SER A 139 1.77 -7.38 7.89
C SER A 139 1.30 -6.31 8.87
N ILE A 140 2.24 -5.51 9.39
CA ILE A 140 1.96 -4.41 10.32
C ILE A 140 1.22 -3.29 9.59
N GLU A 141 1.68 -2.92 8.39
CA GLU A 141 1.01 -1.92 7.55
C GLU A 141 -0.43 -2.32 7.20
N LYS A 142 -0.65 -3.60 6.86
CA LYS A 142 -1.98 -4.15 6.60
C LYS A 142 -2.87 -4.12 7.85
N LYS A 143 -2.32 -4.50 9.02
CA LYS A 143 -3.04 -4.43 10.29
C LYS A 143 -3.46 -2.99 10.61
N ASN A 144 -2.55 -2.04 10.45
CA ASN A 144 -2.83 -0.62 10.63
C ASN A 144 -3.93 -0.12 9.67
N HIS A 145 -3.84 -0.45 8.38
CA HIS A 145 -4.87 -0.06 7.41
C HIS A 145 -6.26 -0.61 7.77
N ASN A 146 -6.33 -1.88 8.20
CA ASN A 146 -7.58 -2.49 8.63
C ASN A 146 -8.13 -1.84 9.91
N GLN A 147 -7.28 -1.53 10.89
CA GLN A 147 -7.70 -0.85 12.11
C GLN A 147 -8.24 0.57 11.82
N VAL A 148 -7.53 1.35 11.00
CA VAL A 148 -7.99 2.66 10.54
C VAL A 148 -9.35 2.53 9.85
N ARG A 149 -9.52 1.57 8.94
CA ARG A 149 -10.78 1.37 8.23
C ARG A 149 -11.94 0.97 9.15
N LEU A 150 -11.73 0.05 10.08
CA LEU A 150 -12.78 -0.53 10.92
C LEU A 150 -13.22 0.40 12.06
N PHE A 151 -12.25 1.05 12.72
CA PHE A 151 -12.51 1.81 13.94
C PHE A 151 -12.51 3.32 13.71
N PHE A 152 -11.79 3.80 12.68
CA PHE A 152 -11.63 5.23 12.39
C PHE A 152 -12.27 5.66 11.06
N GLY A 153 -12.82 4.73 10.28
CA GLY A 153 -13.44 5.01 8.98
C GLY A 153 -14.72 5.85 9.01
N GLY A 154 -15.23 6.15 10.22
CA GLY A 154 -16.42 6.99 10.45
C GLY A 154 -16.19 8.21 11.34
N THR A 155 -14.96 8.47 11.82
CA THR A 155 -14.71 9.64 12.67
C THR A 155 -14.58 10.89 11.80
N THR A 156 -15.66 11.67 11.70
CA THR A 156 -15.53 13.12 11.45
C THR A 156 -14.56 13.69 12.49
N MET A 157 -13.72 14.65 12.07
CA MET A 157 -12.62 15.28 12.81
C MET A 157 -13.07 16.01 14.10
N GLY A 158 -13.71 15.32 15.04
CA GLY A 158 -14.39 15.90 16.20
C GLY A 158 -14.56 14.97 17.40
N GLY A 159 -13.85 13.83 17.44
CA GLY A 159 -13.96 12.86 18.52
C GLY A 159 -15.25 12.03 18.43
N GLY A 160 -15.14 10.73 18.61
CA GLY A 160 -16.31 9.84 18.61
C GLY A 160 -17.29 10.24 19.74
N ILE A 161 -18.59 10.14 19.45
CA ILE A 161 -19.69 10.46 20.38
C ILE A 161 -19.84 9.38 21.48
N LYS A 162 -19.13 8.24 21.36
CA LYS A 162 -19.22 7.12 22.30
C LYS A 162 -18.42 7.38 23.57
N GLY A 163 -19.01 7.09 24.72
CA GLY A 163 -18.35 7.14 26.04
C GLY A 163 -17.27 6.07 26.27
N LYS A 164 -17.07 5.14 25.32
CA LYS A 164 -15.98 4.14 25.35
C LYS A 164 -14.85 4.56 24.41
N SER A 165 -13.61 4.42 24.87
CA SER A 165 -12.41 4.66 24.04
C SER A 165 -12.29 3.62 22.93
N VAL A 166 -11.84 4.05 21.75
CA VAL A 166 -11.55 3.19 20.59
C VAL A 166 -10.57 2.05 20.93
N VAL A 167 -9.71 2.26 21.94
CA VAL A 167 -8.80 1.21 22.42
C VAL A 167 -9.58 0.01 22.98
N HIS A 168 -10.70 0.25 23.67
CA HIS A 168 -11.55 -0.83 24.17
C HIS A 168 -12.26 -1.57 23.03
N ASP A 169 -12.72 -0.85 22.01
CA ASP A 169 -13.36 -1.46 20.83
C ASP A 169 -12.38 -2.37 20.07
N ILE A 170 -11.13 -1.91 19.88
CA ILE A 170 -10.06 -2.71 19.27
C ILE A 170 -9.76 -3.94 20.13
N MET A 171 -9.60 -3.76 21.44
CA MET A 171 -9.26 -4.85 22.37
C MET A 171 -10.36 -5.91 22.41
N GLU A 172 -11.63 -5.49 22.48
CA GLU A 172 -12.78 -6.39 22.48
C GLU A 172 -12.87 -7.16 21.16
N PHE A 173 -12.68 -6.49 20.02
CA PHE A 173 -12.67 -7.13 18.71
C PHE A 173 -11.55 -8.17 18.59
N GLU A 174 -10.30 -7.81 18.93
CA GLU A 174 -9.16 -8.73 18.86
C GLU A 174 -9.33 -9.93 19.80
N ASN A 175 -9.81 -9.70 21.04
CA ASN A 175 -10.09 -10.78 21.99
C ASN A 175 -11.18 -11.73 21.49
N ARG A 176 -12.24 -11.22 20.85
CA ARG A 176 -13.28 -12.06 20.23
C ARG A 176 -12.72 -12.90 19.09
N GLN A 177 -11.85 -12.33 18.24
CA GLN A 177 -11.19 -13.10 17.17
C GLN A 177 -10.34 -14.25 17.73
N LEU A 178 -9.58 -13.99 18.79
CA LEU A 178 -8.78 -15.01 19.46
C LEU A 178 -9.65 -16.10 20.08
N TYR A 179 -10.75 -15.74 20.73
CA TYR A 179 -11.70 -16.70 21.29
C TYR A 179 -12.25 -17.65 20.22
N TYR A 180 -12.69 -17.12 19.07
CA TYR A 180 -13.22 -17.97 18.00
C TYR A 180 -12.16 -18.91 17.41
N LEU A 181 -10.92 -18.42 17.28
CA LEU A 181 -9.80 -19.22 16.79
C LEU A 181 -9.45 -20.37 17.75
N ILE A 182 -9.40 -20.09 19.05
CA ILE A 182 -9.08 -21.09 20.08
C ILE A 182 -10.20 -22.15 20.19
N ASN A 183 -11.46 -21.73 20.04
CA ASN A 183 -12.62 -22.60 20.22
C ASN A 183 -13.16 -23.21 18.92
N ASN A 184 -12.43 -23.11 17.79
CA ASN A 184 -12.84 -23.61 16.47
C ASN A 184 -14.29 -23.25 16.08
N THR A 185 -14.75 -22.07 16.45
CA THR A 185 -16.11 -21.61 16.17
C THR A 185 -16.16 -21.03 14.75
N PRO A 186 -17.11 -21.45 13.87
CA PRO A 186 -17.21 -20.91 12.52
C PRO A 186 -17.46 -19.39 12.55
N GLN A 187 -16.62 -18.62 11.85
CA GLN A 187 -16.77 -17.17 11.75
C GLN A 187 -17.86 -16.80 10.72
N GLU A 188 -18.97 -16.21 11.17
CA GLU A 188 -19.78 -15.31 10.35
C GLU A 188 -19.74 -13.90 10.97
N ILE A 189 -18.61 -13.22 10.85
CA ILE A 189 -18.55 -11.78 11.16
C ILE A 189 -18.58 -11.04 9.84
N GLN A 190 -19.74 -10.48 9.50
CA GLN A 190 -19.81 -9.51 8.43
C GLN A 190 -18.99 -8.28 8.87
N MET A 191 -17.96 -7.93 8.10
CA MET A 191 -17.19 -6.69 8.29
C MET A 191 -18.08 -5.48 7.99
N ARG A 192 -18.99 -5.13 8.90
CA ARG A 192 -19.73 -3.87 8.88
C ARG A 192 -19.02 -2.87 9.78
N ASN A 193 -19.07 -1.60 9.37
CA ASN A 193 -18.53 -0.52 10.19
C ASN A 193 -19.23 -0.54 11.55
N ILE A 194 -18.49 -0.73 12.64
CA ILE A 194 -19.01 -0.77 14.02
C ILE A 194 -19.72 0.55 14.40
N ASN A 195 -19.53 1.60 13.60
CA ASN A 195 -20.10 2.93 13.77
C ASN A 195 -21.33 3.22 12.87
N ALA A 196 -21.80 2.28 12.06
CA ALA A 196 -22.94 2.51 11.16
C ALA A 196 -24.31 2.22 11.79
N GLU A 197 -24.36 1.41 12.85
CA GLU A 197 -25.62 0.87 13.40
C GLU A 197 -26.33 1.81 14.39
N ASP A 198 -25.69 2.88 14.86
CA ASP A 198 -26.27 3.76 15.87
C ASP A 198 -27.17 4.89 15.31
N LYS A 199 -27.48 4.89 14.01
CA LYS A 199 -28.28 5.96 13.37
C LYS A 199 -29.76 5.63 13.12
N GLU A 200 -30.22 4.38 13.31
CA GLU A 200 -31.57 3.98 12.86
C GLU A 200 -32.65 3.91 13.96
N ASN A 201 -32.34 4.14 15.24
CA ASN A 201 -33.33 3.96 16.33
C ASN A 201 -33.63 5.24 17.13
N GLN A 202 -33.86 6.38 16.47
CA GLN A 202 -34.46 7.55 17.14
C GLN A 202 -35.67 8.19 16.44
N ASP A 203 -36.10 7.71 15.26
CA ASP A 203 -37.25 8.27 14.55
C ASP A 203 -38.42 7.26 14.46
N SER A 204 -39.19 7.13 15.53
CA SER A 204 -40.58 6.63 15.42
C SER A 204 -41.47 7.33 16.44
N TYR A 205 -42.08 8.42 15.97
CA TYR A 205 -43.19 9.16 16.60
C TYR A 205 -44.37 8.25 16.97
N SER A 206 -45.15 8.66 17.98
CA SER A 206 -46.62 8.64 17.96
C SER A 206 -47.24 9.53 19.07
N PRO A 207 -48.49 10.02 18.93
CA PRO A 207 -48.87 11.42 19.22
C PRO A 207 -49.81 11.65 20.42
N GLN A 208 -50.07 12.94 20.67
CA GLN A 208 -50.78 13.69 21.74
C GLN A 208 -52.16 13.16 22.23
N PRO A 209 -52.75 13.77 23.30
CA PRO A 209 -53.61 14.95 23.07
C PRO A 209 -53.45 16.12 24.07
N ASN A 210 -53.85 17.29 23.56
CA ASN A 210 -54.09 18.57 24.23
C ASN A 210 -54.79 18.47 25.59
N ASP A 211 -54.45 19.39 26.49
CA ASP A 211 -55.47 20.13 27.23
C ASP A 211 -55.05 21.58 27.48
N ARG A 212 -56.03 22.45 27.24
CA ARG A 212 -56.02 23.91 27.45
C ARG A 212 -56.18 24.23 28.94
N HIS A 213 -55.56 25.33 29.37
CA HIS A 213 -56.17 26.51 30.04
C HIS A 213 -55.03 27.33 30.71
N SER A 214 -54.77 28.57 30.27
CA SER A 214 -55.29 29.84 30.83
C SER A 214 -54.85 30.02 32.29
N PHE A 215 -54.05 31.02 32.68
CA PHE A 215 -53.90 32.42 32.26
C PHE A 215 -52.44 32.86 32.23
#